data_AF-A9IXH1-F1
#
_entry.id   AF-A9IXH1-F1
#
_cell.length_a   1.000
_cell.length_b   1.000
_cell.length_c   1.000
_cell.angle_alpha   90.00
_cell.angle_beta   90.00
_cell.angle_gamma   90.00
#
_symmetry.space_group_name_H-M   'P 1'
#
loop_
_entity.id
_entity.type
_entity.pdbx_description
1 polymer ?
#
loop_
_entity_poly.entity_id
_entity_poly.type
_entity_poly.pdbx_seq_one_letter_code
_entity_poly.pdbx_strand_id
1 'polypeptide(L)'
;MWEEILYRLDGSYEALTLPENHKYRQSGLGIIRKRTPTEQIVRTQSLQAELIEINELPLRNDLLPMGQETLHKRYTRNSLISAMTSPTLRTVYAAIILGAKNLSDILKTVDCDAKTIHKSINRLLNLGLIQNTTAGFQTEETPWKMLESKNERERENLSDRHLETEEMLTKIAEAFQREKIYSEMEVSKICNLFTVDFARLRRTLVERGFLQRHGGKYQCMLSKEN
;
A
#
# COMPACT_ATOMS: atom_id res chain seq x y z
N MET A 1 15.45 6.72 -13.41
CA MET A 1 16.69 6.03 -12.98
C MET A 1 16.49 5.28 -11.68
N TRP A 2 16.11 5.93 -10.58
CA TRP A 2 15.88 5.25 -9.30
C TRP A 2 14.81 4.14 -9.38
N GLU A 3 13.72 4.36 -10.11
CA GLU A 3 12.69 3.33 -10.36
C GLU A 3 13.22 2.12 -11.13
N GLU A 4 14.04 2.35 -12.16
CA GLU A 4 14.71 1.27 -12.91
C GLU A 4 15.69 0.48 -12.04
N ILE A 5 16.40 1.17 -11.13
CA ILE A 5 17.24 0.51 -10.13
C ILE A 5 16.35 -0.36 -9.23
N LEU A 6 15.32 0.22 -8.63
CA LEU A 6 14.38 -0.51 -7.75
C LEU A 6 13.70 -1.70 -8.44
N TYR A 7 13.43 -1.61 -9.74
CA TYR A 7 12.85 -2.66 -10.56
C TYR A 7 13.81 -3.84 -10.79
N ARG A 8 15.11 -3.55 -10.93
CA ARG A 8 16.16 -4.55 -11.18
C ARG A 8 16.73 -5.19 -9.91
N LEU A 9 16.46 -4.62 -8.74
CA LEU A 9 16.87 -5.20 -7.46
C LEU A 9 15.99 -6.40 -7.10
N ASP A 10 16.62 -7.55 -6.86
CA ASP A 10 15.98 -8.76 -6.35
C ASP A 10 15.82 -8.74 -4.81
N GLY A 11 15.33 -9.84 -4.22
CA GLY A 11 15.14 -9.98 -2.77
C GLY A 11 16.44 -9.98 -1.95
N SER A 12 17.62 -10.03 -2.59
CA SER A 12 18.91 -9.89 -1.92
C SER A 12 19.29 -8.43 -1.63
N TYR A 13 18.42 -7.47 -1.97
CA TYR A 13 18.62 -6.07 -1.67
C TYR A 13 17.39 -5.47 -1.00
N GLU A 14 17.65 -4.62 -0.02
CA GLU A 14 16.68 -3.72 0.56
C GLU A 14 16.91 -2.32 0.01
N ALA A 15 15.83 -1.60 -0.20
CA ALA A 15 15.91 -0.22 -0.66
C ALA A 15 14.91 0.65 0.07
N LEU A 16 15.40 1.80 0.52
CA LEU A 16 14.66 2.85 1.20
C LEU A 16 14.78 4.13 0.39
N THR A 17 13.69 4.89 0.29
CA THR A 17 13.63 6.09 -0.54
C THR A 17 13.13 7.26 0.30
N LEU A 18 13.94 8.30 0.37
CA LEU A 18 13.68 9.56 1.06
C LEU A 18 13.38 10.62 0.01
N PRO A 19 12.11 11.05 -0.17
CA PRO A 19 11.77 12.05 -1.16
C PRO A 19 12.15 13.44 -0.64
N GLU A 20 12.64 14.31 -1.52
CA GLU A 20 12.62 15.74 -1.30
C GLU A 20 11.41 16.32 -2.04
N ASN A 21 10.39 16.75 -1.31
CA ASN A 21 9.19 17.34 -1.89
C ASN A 21 9.47 18.78 -2.35
N HIS A 22 10.08 18.95 -3.54
CA HIS A 22 10.27 20.25 -4.16
C HIS A 22 9.38 20.44 -5.40
N LYS A 23 8.78 21.64 -5.53
CA LYS A 23 7.74 21.98 -6.52
C LYS A 23 8.17 21.84 -7.99
N TYR A 24 9.47 21.80 -8.25
CA TYR A 24 10.06 21.82 -9.60
C TYR A 24 11.16 20.77 -9.84
N ARG A 25 11.52 19.97 -8.81
CA ARG A 25 12.53 18.92 -8.92
C ARG A 25 12.13 17.75 -8.03
N GLN A 26 12.00 16.57 -8.61
CA GLN A 26 11.89 15.32 -7.86
C GLN A 26 13.31 14.86 -7.49
N SER A 27 13.90 15.55 -6.52
CA SER A 27 15.15 15.12 -5.89
C SER A 27 14.81 14.15 -4.75
N GLY A 28 15.70 13.23 -4.42
CA GLY A 28 15.49 12.30 -3.31
C GLY A 28 16.74 11.48 -3.05
N LEU A 29 16.86 10.97 -1.82
CA LEU A 29 17.93 10.07 -1.43
C LEU A 29 17.43 8.63 -1.49
N GLY A 30 18.13 7.81 -2.26
CA GLY A 30 17.92 6.39 -2.34
C GLY A 30 18.98 5.64 -1.56
N ILE A 31 18.58 4.83 -0.58
CA ILE A 31 19.49 3.96 0.17
C ILE A 31 19.25 2.53 -0.30
N ILE A 32 20.32 1.83 -0.70
CA ILE A 32 20.28 0.40 -1.04
C ILE A 32 21.21 -0.35 -0.10
N ARG A 33 20.69 -1.39 0.56
CA ARG A 33 21.47 -2.33 1.35
C ARG A 33 21.43 -3.69 0.69
N LYS A 34 22.60 -4.25 0.39
CA LYS A 34 22.70 -5.66 -0.01
C LYS A 34 22.58 -6.55 1.23
N ARG A 35 21.76 -7.59 1.16
CA ARG A 35 21.69 -8.69 2.13
C ARG A 35 22.46 -9.88 1.56
N THR A 36 23.72 -10.02 1.97
CA THR A 36 24.46 -11.25 1.69
C THR A 36 23.76 -12.46 2.33
N PRO A 37 23.97 -13.69 1.84
CA PRO A 37 23.34 -14.89 2.42
C PRO A 37 23.60 -15.03 3.93
N THR A 38 24.78 -14.62 4.39
CA THR A 38 25.14 -14.58 5.81
C THR A 38 24.34 -13.52 6.58
N GLU A 39 24.13 -12.34 6.01
CA GLU A 39 23.31 -11.29 6.62
C GLU A 39 21.83 -11.63 6.66
N GLN A 40 21.31 -12.43 5.72
CA GLN A 40 19.92 -12.91 5.77
C GLN A 40 19.65 -13.82 6.98
N ILE A 41 20.68 -14.49 7.49
CA ILE A 41 20.60 -15.36 8.67
C ILE A 41 20.75 -14.55 9.96
N VAL A 42 21.66 -13.55 9.96
CA VAL A 42 22.01 -12.76 11.15
C VAL A 42 21.04 -11.61 11.39
N ARG A 43 20.51 -11.00 10.32
CA ARG A 43 19.59 -9.86 10.37
C ARG A 43 18.24 -10.30 9.80
N THR A 44 17.44 -10.90 10.68
CA THR A 44 16.08 -11.37 10.37
C THR A 44 15.08 -10.23 10.18
N GLN A 45 15.38 -9.06 10.75
CA GLN A 45 14.52 -7.88 10.68
C GLN A 45 14.70 -7.09 9.37
N SER A 46 13.71 -6.27 9.01
CA SER A 46 13.84 -5.34 7.88
C SER A 46 14.77 -4.18 8.24
N LEU A 47 15.42 -3.56 7.25
CA LEU A 47 16.18 -2.32 7.39
C LEU A 47 15.30 -1.23 8.01
N GLN A 48 14.00 -1.23 7.70
CA GLN A 48 13.04 -0.33 8.33
C GLN A 48 12.91 -0.60 9.83
N ALA A 49 12.84 -1.87 10.24
CA ALA A 49 12.77 -2.26 11.65
C ALA A 49 14.07 -1.96 12.39
N GLU A 50 15.23 -2.23 11.79
CA GLU A 50 16.53 -1.86 12.38
C GLU A 50 16.68 -0.35 12.55
N LEU A 51 16.24 0.45 11.57
CA LEU A 51 16.21 1.91 11.68
C LEU A 51 15.31 2.36 12.84
N ILE A 52 14.15 1.73 12.99
CA ILE A 52 13.24 1.99 14.12
C ILE A 52 13.87 1.61 15.46
N GLU A 53 14.66 0.53 15.54
CA GLU A 53 15.36 0.11 16.75
C GLU A 53 16.47 1.09 17.17
N ILE A 54 17.09 1.79 16.22
CA ILE A 54 18.12 2.81 16.50
C ILE A 54 17.54 4.24 16.63
N ASN A 55 16.24 4.38 16.88
CA ASN A 55 15.50 5.65 16.98
C ASN A 55 15.50 6.52 15.72
N GLU A 56 15.63 5.92 14.53
CA GLU A 56 15.43 6.63 13.27
C GLU A 56 13.95 6.59 12.83
N LEU A 57 13.53 7.62 12.07
CA LEU A 57 12.12 7.82 11.73
C LEU A 57 11.54 6.67 10.89
N PRO A 58 10.33 6.16 11.22
CA PRO A 58 9.65 5.17 10.41
C PRO A 58 9.15 5.82 9.10
N LEU A 59 9.70 5.39 7.97
CA LEU A 59 9.38 5.92 6.65
C LEU A 59 8.43 4.96 5.93
N ARG A 60 7.25 5.44 5.51
CA ARG A 60 6.33 4.64 4.69
C ARG A 60 6.69 4.76 3.21
N ASN A 61 7.04 3.62 2.61
CA ASN A 61 7.33 3.50 1.19
C ASN A 61 6.13 3.82 0.26
N ASP A 62 4.89 3.77 0.76
CA ASP A 62 3.67 3.96 -0.05
C ASP A 62 3.27 5.42 -0.27
N LEU A 63 3.84 6.36 0.51
CA LEU A 63 3.55 7.80 0.42
C LEU A 63 4.47 8.53 -0.56
N LEU A 64 5.27 7.77 -1.30
CA LEU A 64 6.25 8.30 -2.23
C LEU A 64 5.60 8.49 -3.60
N PRO A 65 5.68 9.68 -4.21
CA PRO A 65 5.18 9.90 -5.57
C PRO A 65 5.96 9.09 -6.62
N MET A 66 7.17 8.61 -6.27
CA MET A 66 7.93 7.63 -7.05
C MET A 66 7.34 6.23 -6.86
N GLY A 67 6.93 5.58 -7.96
CA GLY A 67 6.32 4.25 -7.91
C GLY A 67 4.80 4.20 -7.94
N GLN A 68 4.08 5.26 -8.35
CA GLN A 68 2.64 5.20 -8.62
C GLN A 68 2.27 4.04 -9.56
N GLU A 69 3.07 3.79 -10.60
CA GLU A 69 2.86 2.63 -11.49
C GLU A 69 3.05 1.30 -10.76
N THR A 70 4.06 1.20 -9.87
CA THR A 70 4.26 -0.02 -9.07
C THR A 70 3.17 -0.21 -8.02
N LEU A 71 2.64 0.86 -7.43
CA LEU A 71 1.48 0.83 -6.53
C LEU A 71 0.22 0.43 -7.28
N HIS A 72 -0.05 1.01 -8.46
CA HIS A 72 -1.16 0.60 -9.31
C HIS A 72 -1.05 -0.87 -9.71
N LYS A 73 0.12 -1.34 -10.14
CA LYS A 73 0.37 -2.77 -10.42
C LYS A 73 0.05 -3.65 -9.20
N ARG A 74 0.39 -3.22 -7.98
CA ARG A 74 0.03 -3.94 -6.73
C ARG A 74 -1.47 -3.90 -6.44
N TYR A 75 -2.13 -2.75 -6.56
CA TYR A 75 -3.59 -2.65 -6.38
C TYR A 75 -4.33 -3.55 -7.36
N THR A 76 -3.88 -3.61 -8.61
CA THR A 76 -4.42 -4.52 -9.63
C THR A 76 -4.18 -5.99 -9.25
N ARG A 77 -2.96 -6.35 -8.81
CA ARG A 77 -2.62 -7.71 -8.34
C ARG A 77 -3.48 -8.14 -7.14
N ASN A 78 -3.58 -7.32 -6.11
CA ASN A 78 -4.39 -7.61 -4.92
C ASN A 78 -5.89 -7.69 -5.25
N SER A 79 -6.36 -6.85 -6.18
CA SER A 79 -7.76 -6.88 -6.64
C SER A 79 -8.07 -8.15 -7.43
N LEU A 80 -7.13 -8.63 -8.26
CA LEU A 80 -7.22 -9.91 -8.97
C LEU A 80 -7.24 -11.08 -7.99
N ILE A 81 -6.29 -11.13 -7.04
CA ILE A 81 -6.24 -12.19 -6.02
C ILE A 81 -7.55 -12.20 -5.21
N SER A 82 -7.99 -11.04 -4.73
CA SER A 82 -9.25 -10.90 -3.98
C SER A 82 -10.48 -11.34 -4.79
N ALA A 83 -10.53 -11.02 -6.08
CA ALA A 83 -11.60 -11.46 -6.97
C ALA A 83 -11.64 -12.99 -7.09
N MET A 84 -10.48 -13.64 -7.14
CA MET A 84 -10.36 -15.08 -7.26
C MET A 84 -10.52 -15.83 -5.93
N THR A 85 -10.44 -15.16 -4.78
CA THR A 85 -10.84 -15.78 -3.50
C THR A 85 -12.34 -16.12 -3.49
N SER A 86 -13.17 -15.28 -4.12
CA SER A 86 -14.62 -15.48 -4.17
C SER A 86 -15.00 -16.74 -4.97
N PRO A 87 -15.75 -17.69 -4.39
CA PRO A 87 -16.17 -18.91 -5.10
C PRO A 87 -17.05 -18.61 -6.32
N THR A 88 -18.02 -17.71 -6.17
CA THR A 88 -18.96 -17.38 -7.25
C THR A 88 -18.27 -16.72 -8.44
N LEU A 89 -17.30 -15.82 -8.19
CA LEU A 89 -16.54 -15.20 -9.28
C LEU A 89 -15.70 -16.23 -10.03
N ARG A 90 -15.08 -17.19 -9.31
CA ARG A 90 -14.32 -18.28 -9.93
C ARG A 90 -15.21 -19.15 -10.81
N THR A 91 -16.40 -19.51 -10.35
CA THR A 91 -17.33 -20.35 -11.11
C THR A 91 -17.82 -19.64 -12.38
N VAL A 92 -18.17 -18.35 -12.28
CA VAL A 92 -18.58 -17.53 -13.44
C VAL A 92 -17.42 -17.38 -14.43
N TYR A 93 -16.21 -17.11 -13.94
CA TYR A 93 -15.02 -17.00 -14.78
C TYR A 93 -14.70 -18.32 -15.49
N ALA A 94 -14.78 -19.45 -14.78
CA ALA A 94 -14.59 -20.79 -15.34
C ALA A 94 -15.64 -21.12 -16.40
N ALA A 95 -16.91 -20.76 -16.20
CA ALA A 95 -17.96 -20.95 -17.20
C ALA A 95 -17.63 -20.22 -18.52
N ILE A 96 -17.07 -19.01 -18.43
CA ILE A 96 -16.64 -18.23 -19.60
C ILE A 96 -15.42 -18.89 -20.28
N ILE A 97 -14.42 -19.34 -19.50
CA ILE A 97 -13.27 -20.10 -20.03
C ILE A 97 -13.74 -21.35 -20.79
N LEU A 98 -14.74 -22.06 -20.26
CA LEU A 98 -15.31 -23.27 -20.85
C LEU A 98 -16.22 -22.99 -22.06
N GLY A 99 -16.42 -21.71 -22.42
CA GLY A 99 -17.09 -21.31 -23.66
C GLY A 99 -18.48 -20.71 -23.49
N ALA A 100 -18.91 -20.36 -22.28
CA ALA A 100 -20.16 -19.61 -22.10
C ALA A 100 -20.02 -18.17 -22.62
N LYS A 101 -20.80 -17.81 -23.65
CA LYS A 101 -20.63 -16.54 -24.38
C LYS A 101 -21.53 -15.42 -23.91
N ASN A 102 -22.61 -15.74 -23.20
CA ASN A 102 -23.63 -14.79 -22.78
C ASN A 102 -24.19 -15.15 -21.40
N LEU A 103 -24.95 -14.22 -20.82
CA LEU A 103 -25.55 -14.39 -19.49
C LEU A 103 -26.43 -15.64 -19.39
N SER A 104 -27.18 -15.96 -20.46
CA SER A 104 -28.07 -17.12 -20.51
C SER A 104 -27.32 -18.45 -20.45
N ASP A 105 -26.14 -18.54 -21.07
CA ASP A 105 -25.30 -19.74 -21.04
C ASP A 105 -24.65 -19.93 -19.67
N ILE A 106 -24.28 -18.84 -19.00
CA ILE A 106 -23.73 -18.88 -17.64
C ILE A 106 -24.83 -19.29 -16.65
N LEU A 107 -26.05 -18.78 -16.79
CA LEU A 107 -27.20 -19.16 -15.95
C LEU A 107 -27.57 -20.64 -16.04
N LYS A 108 -27.27 -21.32 -17.16
CA LYS A 108 -27.51 -22.77 -17.32
C LYS A 108 -26.48 -23.62 -16.60
N THR A 109 -25.29 -23.08 -16.37
CA THR A 109 -24.13 -23.83 -15.88
C THR A 109 -23.77 -23.50 -14.43
N VAL A 110 -24.16 -22.31 -13.97
CA VAL A 110 -23.89 -21.82 -12.62
C VAL A 110 -25.19 -21.69 -11.85
N ASP A 111 -25.31 -22.42 -10.74
CA ASP A 111 -26.45 -22.37 -9.84
C ASP A 111 -26.37 -21.13 -8.92
N CYS A 112 -26.61 -19.96 -9.48
CA CYS A 112 -26.62 -18.67 -8.80
C CYS A 112 -27.69 -17.76 -9.38
N ASP A 113 -28.16 -16.79 -8.60
CA ASP A 113 -29.13 -15.81 -9.07
C ASP A 113 -28.53 -14.89 -10.14
N ALA A 114 -29.38 -14.49 -11.10
CA ALA A 114 -28.97 -13.67 -12.24
C ALA A 114 -28.32 -12.33 -11.82
N LYS A 115 -28.71 -11.78 -10.66
CA LYS A 115 -28.16 -10.53 -10.15
C LYS A 115 -26.72 -10.71 -9.63
N THR A 116 -26.44 -11.80 -8.92
CA THR A 116 -25.07 -12.13 -8.49
C THR A 116 -24.15 -12.48 -9.65
N ILE A 117 -24.67 -13.19 -10.66
CA ILE A 117 -23.91 -13.48 -11.89
C ILE A 117 -23.57 -12.17 -12.61
N HIS A 118 -24.55 -11.28 -12.78
CA HIS A 118 -24.32 -9.98 -13.40
C HIS A 118 -23.28 -9.14 -12.63
N LYS A 119 -23.34 -9.12 -11.29
CA LYS A 119 -22.34 -8.43 -10.46
C LYS A 119 -20.95 -9.03 -10.63
N SER A 120 -20.86 -10.35 -10.77
CA SER A 120 -19.61 -11.08 -11.00
C SER A 120 -19.02 -10.76 -12.37
N ILE A 121 -19.84 -10.75 -13.42
CA ILE A 121 -19.45 -10.35 -14.79
C ILE A 121 -18.92 -8.90 -14.79
N ASN A 122 -19.63 -7.95 -14.20
CA ASN A 122 -19.18 -6.56 -14.13
C ASN A 122 -17.85 -6.42 -13.38
N ARG A 123 -17.66 -7.20 -12.31
CA ARG A 123 -16.39 -7.21 -11.59
C ARG A 123 -15.26 -7.79 -12.45
N LEU A 124 -15.51 -8.85 -13.21
CA LEU A 124 -14.51 -9.43 -14.12
C LEU A 124 -14.16 -8.49 -15.28
N LEU A 125 -15.15 -7.78 -15.85
CA LEU A 125 -14.93 -6.74 -16.87
C LEU A 125 -14.08 -5.58 -16.33
N ASN A 126 -14.42 -5.08 -15.13
CA ASN A 126 -13.67 -4.00 -14.49
C ASN A 126 -12.21 -4.38 -14.16
N LEU A 127 -11.95 -5.66 -13.92
CA LEU A 127 -10.60 -6.18 -13.69
C LEU A 127 -9.86 -6.50 -15.00
N GLY A 128 -10.52 -6.37 -16.14
CA GLY A 128 -9.96 -6.72 -17.45
C GLY A 128 -9.73 -8.21 -17.64
N LEU A 129 -10.31 -9.07 -16.80
CA LEU A 129 -10.18 -10.54 -16.90
C LEU A 129 -11.02 -11.12 -18.04
N ILE A 130 -12.09 -10.43 -18.40
CA ILE A 130 -12.94 -10.74 -19.54
C ILE A 130 -13.18 -9.48 -20.35
N GLN A 131 -13.48 -9.63 -21.62
CA GLN A 131 -13.94 -8.59 -22.51
C GLN A 131 -15.28 -8.97 -23.13
N ASN A 132 -16.10 -7.97 -23.42
CA ASN A 132 -17.35 -8.16 -24.14
C ASN A 132 -17.13 -7.83 -25.62
N THR A 133 -17.16 -8.85 -26.47
CA THR A 133 -16.98 -8.72 -27.92
C THR A 133 -18.30 -8.94 -28.66
N THR A 134 -18.33 -8.71 -29.97
CA THR A 134 -19.50 -9.04 -30.81
C THR A 134 -19.83 -10.54 -30.81
N ALA A 135 -18.87 -11.40 -30.45
CA ALA A 135 -19.05 -12.84 -30.32
C ALA A 135 -19.41 -13.30 -28.88
N GLY A 136 -19.57 -12.36 -27.94
CA GLY A 136 -19.86 -12.62 -26.52
C GLY A 136 -18.64 -12.39 -25.61
N PHE A 137 -18.73 -12.91 -24.38
CA PHE A 137 -17.65 -12.82 -23.39
C PHE A 137 -16.44 -13.65 -23.82
N GLN A 138 -15.26 -13.03 -23.78
CA GLN A 138 -13.98 -13.67 -24.03
C GLN A 138 -13.03 -13.41 -22.86
N THR A 139 -12.15 -14.38 -22.55
CA THR A 139 -11.17 -14.24 -21.48
C THR A 139 -9.90 -13.58 -21.96
N GLU A 140 -9.34 -12.73 -21.11
CA GLU A 140 -8.06 -12.07 -21.35
C GLU A 140 -6.96 -12.66 -20.49
N GLU A 141 -5.83 -12.99 -21.11
CA GLU A 141 -4.64 -13.49 -20.41
C GLU A 141 -3.71 -12.37 -19.93
N THR A 142 -3.89 -11.15 -20.43
CA THR A 142 -3.01 -10.02 -20.13
C THR A 142 -2.89 -9.73 -18.62
N PRO A 143 -3.96 -9.78 -17.80
CA PRO A 143 -3.84 -9.55 -16.35
C PRO A 143 -3.10 -10.71 -15.64
N TRP A 144 -3.20 -11.93 -16.17
CA TRP A 144 -2.52 -13.10 -15.61
C TRP A 144 -1.02 -13.09 -15.90
N LYS A 145 -0.61 -12.70 -17.11
CA LYS A 145 0.81 -12.51 -17.46
C LYS A 145 1.47 -11.43 -16.60
N MET A 146 0.71 -10.43 -16.16
CA MET A 146 1.19 -9.44 -15.19
C MET A 146 1.45 -10.03 -13.79
N LEU A 147 0.70 -11.07 -13.39
CA LEU A 147 0.90 -11.77 -12.12
C LEU A 147 2.15 -12.66 -12.11
N GLU A 148 2.55 -13.21 -13.27
CA GLU A 148 3.77 -14.02 -13.43
C GLU A 148 5.07 -13.22 -13.21
N SER A 149 4.99 -11.88 -13.11
CA SER A 149 6.15 -11.07 -12.78
C SER A 149 6.69 -11.44 -11.38
N LYS A 150 7.82 -12.15 -11.38
CA LYS A 150 8.51 -12.81 -10.25
C LYS A 150 8.94 -11.94 -9.07
N ASN A 151 8.66 -10.64 -9.08
CA ASN A 151 9.16 -9.74 -8.03
C ASN A 151 8.12 -9.58 -6.91
N GLU A 152 7.90 -10.68 -6.18
CA GLU A 152 7.28 -10.64 -4.86
C GLU A 152 8.23 -9.93 -3.90
N ARG A 153 7.91 -8.66 -3.60
CA ARG A 153 8.36 -8.06 -2.35
C ARG A 153 7.26 -8.26 -1.32
N GLU A 154 7.54 -9.02 -0.27
CA GLU A 154 6.85 -8.84 1.01
C GLU A 154 7.39 -7.53 1.63
N ARG A 155 6.69 -6.42 1.35
CA ARG A 155 6.77 -5.24 2.20
C ARG A 155 5.58 -5.33 3.13
N GLU A 156 5.79 -5.82 4.35
CA GLU A 156 4.82 -5.61 5.42
C GLU A 156 4.70 -4.11 5.64
N ASN A 157 3.70 -3.51 5.02
CA ASN A 157 3.37 -2.11 5.26
C ASN A 157 2.68 -2.03 6.64
N LEU A 158 3.20 -1.18 7.53
CA LEU A 158 2.55 -0.88 8.80
C LEU A 158 1.11 -0.43 8.51
N SER A 159 0.10 -1.16 8.96
CA SER A 159 -1.30 -0.75 8.78
C SER A 159 -1.58 0.55 9.56
N ASP A 160 -2.62 1.30 9.22
CA ASP A 160 -2.99 2.49 10.02
C ASP A 160 -3.27 2.15 11.49
N ARG A 161 -3.78 0.95 11.79
CA ARG A 161 -3.95 0.47 13.18
C ARG A 161 -2.63 0.28 13.94
N HIS A 162 -1.54 -0.02 13.22
CA HIS A 162 -0.22 -0.18 13.84
C HIS A 162 0.37 1.18 14.21
N LEU A 163 0.11 2.23 13.42
CA LEU A 163 0.52 3.61 13.73
C LEU A 163 -0.23 4.21 14.93
N GLU A 164 -1.41 3.67 15.27
CA GLU A 164 -2.24 4.11 16.39
C GLU A 164 -1.84 3.46 17.73
N THR A 165 -0.83 2.60 17.74
CA THR A 165 -0.28 2.02 18.98
C THR A 165 0.48 3.09 19.77
N GLU A 166 0.44 3.02 21.10
CA GLU A 166 1.16 3.97 21.97
C GLU A 166 2.65 4.08 21.64
N GLU A 167 3.30 2.94 21.35
CA GLU A 167 4.71 2.90 20.96
C GLU A 167 4.97 3.71 19.68
N MET A 168 4.15 3.52 18.65
CA MET A 168 4.34 4.20 17.37
C MET A 168 3.95 5.68 17.45
N LEU A 169 2.92 6.02 18.21
CA LEU A 169 2.55 7.43 18.46
C LEU A 169 3.66 8.17 19.21
N THR A 170 4.35 7.52 20.14
CA THR A 170 5.51 8.08 20.84
C THR A 170 6.64 8.40 19.85
N LYS A 171 6.98 7.45 18.98
CA LYS A 171 7.99 7.64 17.93
C LYS A 171 7.59 8.72 16.91
N ILE A 172 6.32 8.79 16.53
CA ILE A 172 5.82 9.83 15.63
C ILE A 172 5.89 11.21 16.31
N ALA A 173 5.65 11.29 17.62
CA ALA A 173 5.75 12.53 18.37
C ALA A 173 7.18 13.08 18.40
N GLU A 174 8.22 12.24 18.31
CA GLU A 174 9.63 12.67 18.24
C GLU A 174 9.95 13.44 16.95
N ALA A 175 9.15 13.27 15.89
CA ALA A 175 9.26 14.09 14.68
C ALA A 175 8.87 15.56 14.91
N PHE A 176 8.24 15.87 16.05
CA PHE A 176 7.86 17.23 16.44
C PHE A 176 8.85 17.81 17.45
N GLN A 177 9.26 19.05 17.23
CA GLN A 177 10.10 19.81 18.15
C GLN A 177 9.27 20.30 19.34
N ARG A 178 9.73 20.04 20.57
CA ARG A 178 8.99 20.29 21.83
C ARG A 178 8.62 21.77 22.06
N GLU A 179 9.50 22.69 21.68
CA GLU A 179 9.29 24.14 21.88
C GLU A 179 8.70 24.84 20.66
N LYS A 180 8.43 24.09 19.59
CA LYS A 180 7.89 24.66 18.36
C LYS A 180 6.37 24.59 18.37
N ILE A 181 5.76 25.74 18.09
CA ILE A 181 4.33 25.84 17.83
C ILE A 181 4.11 25.64 16.34
N TYR A 182 3.34 24.60 16.00
CA TYR A 182 3.02 24.25 14.62
C TYR A 182 1.63 24.75 14.25
N SER A 183 1.49 25.28 13.03
CA SER A 183 0.18 25.47 12.42
C SER A 183 -0.45 24.13 12.04
N GLU A 184 -1.76 24.11 11.88
CA GLU A 184 -2.48 22.91 11.42
C GLU A 184 -1.92 22.36 10.09
N MET A 185 -1.50 23.24 9.18
CA MET A 185 -0.90 22.86 7.90
C MET A 185 0.45 22.17 8.09
N GLU A 186 1.30 22.65 9.00
CA GLU A 186 2.61 22.04 9.26
C GLU A 186 2.48 20.68 9.94
N VAL A 187 1.59 20.56 10.93
CA VAL A 187 1.30 19.25 11.55
C VAL A 187 0.77 18.26 10.54
N SER A 188 -0.13 18.71 9.66
CA SER A 188 -0.68 17.85 8.61
C SER A 188 0.39 17.39 7.62
N LYS A 189 1.36 18.27 7.29
CA LYS A 189 2.52 17.89 6.45
C LYS A 189 3.39 16.84 7.12
N ILE A 190 3.66 16.96 8.43
CA ILE A 190 4.43 15.98 9.19
C ILE A 190 3.67 14.66 9.29
N CYS A 191 2.37 14.70 9.62
CA CYS A 191 1.52 13.50 9.68
C CYS A 191 1.39 12.78 8.32
N ASN A 192 1.41 13.54 7.23
CA ASN A 192 1.37 13.03 5.86
C ASN A 192 2.67 12.30 5.44
N LEU A 193 3.72 12.32 6.27
CA LEU A 193 4.89 11.46 6.09
C LEU A 193 4.62 10.01 6.54
N PHE A 194 3.61 9.82 7.40
CA PHE A 194 3.33 8.54 8.04
C PHE A 194 2.04 7.88 7.55
N THR A 195 0.98 8.64 7.22
CA THR A 195 -0.26 8.07 6.66
C THR A 195 -0.98 9.02 5.71
N VAL A 196 -1.74 8.44 4.76
CA VAL A 196 -2.63 9.17 3.85
C VAL A 196 -3.78 9.80 4.64
N ASP A 197 -4.24 9.15 5.71
CA ASP A 197 -5.23 9.72 6.64
C ASP A 197 -4.53 10.53 7.73
N PHE A 198 -3.73 11.52 7.31
CA PHE A 198 -2.98 12.40 8.20
C PHE A 198 -3.92 13.16 9.15
N ALA A 199 -5.17 13.39 8.74
CA ALA A 199 -6.18 14.01 9.57
C ALA A 199 -6.59 13.11 10.74
N ARG A 200 -6.76 11.80 10.51
CA ARG A 200 -6.99 10.83 11.58
C ARG A 200 -5.77 10.69 12.49
N LEU A 201 -4.57 10.50 11.95
CA LEU A 201 -3.35 10.42 12.77
C LEU A 201 -3.16 11.66 13.65
N ARG A 202 -3.39 12.85 13.10
CA ARG A 202 -3.35 14.11 13.85
C ARG A 202 -4.38 14.15 14.98
N ARG A 203 -5.60 13.66 14.75
CA ARG A 203 -6.63 13.56 15.82
C ARG A 203 -6.19 12.57 16.90
N THR A 204 -5.71 11.40 16.51
CA THR A 204 -5.22 10.38 17.46
C THR A 204 -4.07 10.90 18.32
N LEU A 205 -3.12 11.65 17.74
CA LEU A 205 -2.02 12.27 18.49
C LEU A 205 -2.52 13.30 19.52
N VAL A 206 -3.60 14.02 19.22
CA VAL A 206 -4.22 14.96 20.17
C VAL A 206 -5.02 14.22 21.24
N GLU A 207 -5.84 13.25 20.84
CA GLU A 207 -6.68 12.44 21.75
C GLU A 207 -5.84 11.64 22.75
N ARG A 208 -4.68 11.14 22.32
CA ARG A 208 -3.73 10.39 23.15
C ARG A 208 -2.76 11.28 23.94
N GLY A 209 -2.83 12.60 23.77
CA GLY A 209 -2.07 13.57 24.56
C GLY A 209 -0.64 13.85 24.09
N PHE A 210 -0.22 13.34 22.94
CA PHE A 210 1.11 13.62 22.35
C PHE A 210 1.19 15.03 21.74
N LEU A 211 0.06 15.58 21.28
CA LEU A 211 -0.07 16.95 20.78
C LEU A 211 -1.16 17.71 21.55
N GLN A 212 -0.90 18.94 21.93
CA GLN A 212 -1.90 19.85 22.48
C GLN A 212 -2.36 20.83 21.41
N ARG A 213 -3.68 21.01 21.26
CA ARG A 213 -4.27 21.95 20.30
C ARG A 213 -4.90 23.14 21.03
N HIS A 214 -4.41 24.34 20.74
CA HIS A 214 -4.97 25.62 21.24
C HIS A 214 -5.10 26.63 20.10
N GLY A 215 -6.31 27.12 19.83
CA GLY A 215 -6.55 28.17 18.82
C GLY A 215 -6.07 27.82 17.40
N GLY A 216 -6.15 26.55 16.99
CA GLY A 216 -5.67 26.08 15.67
C GLY A 216 -4.16 25.87 15.57
N LYS A 217 -3.43 26.05 16.68
CA LYS A 217 -2.00 25.77 16.81
C LYS A 217 -1.78 24.49 17.60
N TYR A 218 -0.69 23.81 17.33
CA TYR A 218 -0.32 22.52 17.93
C TYR A 218 1.04 22.62 18.59
N GLN A 219 1.18 22.01 19.76
CA GLN A 219 2.45 21.89 20.47
C GLN A 219 2.67 20.44 20.90
N CYS A 220 3.91 19.97 20.81
CA CYS A 220 4.26 18.62 21.22
C CYS A 220 4.41 18.53 22.75
N MET A 221 3.73 17.54 23.34
CA MET A 221 3.71 17.25 24.77
C MET A 221 4.38 15.89 25.02
N LEU A 222 5.66 15.76 24.68
CA LEU A 222 6.45 14.58 25.06
C LEU A 222 6.83 14.67 26.54
N SER A 223 5.83 14.51 27.41
CA SER A 223 6.00 14.25 28.83
C SER A 223 4.74 13.57 29.37
N LYS A 224 4.78 12.23 29.48
CA LYS A 224 4.30 11.61 30.71
C LYS A 224 5.49 11.60 31.65
N GLU A 225 5.70 12.70 32.36
CA GLU A 225 6.43 12.70 33.61
C GLU A 225 5.76 11.64 34.51
N ASN A 226 6.50 10.58 34.79
CA ASN A 226 6.46 9.93 36.09
C ASN A 226 7.70 10.42 36.86
#